data_AF-A0AB34K6B7-F1
#
_entry.id   AF-A0AB34K6B7-F1
#
_cell.length_a   1.000
_cell.length_b   1.000
_cell.length_c   1.000
_cell.angle_alpha   90.00
_cell.angle_beta   90.00
_cell.angle_gamma   90.00
#
_symmetry.space_group_name_H-M   'P 1'
#
loop_
_entity.id
_entity.type
_entity.pdbx_description
1 polymer ?
#
loop_
_entity_poly.entity_id
_entity_poly.type
_entity_poly.pdbx_seq_one_letter_code
_entity_poly.pdbx_strand_id
1 'polypeptide(L)'
;MQLQQPWQRDRRTEQYVAKQLTGSRVILCDLRRREDLNGAEGKLLGFHEESDRWMVEVKEGGEQLRLKFANLRFIKEEGEEGPEDTAPTHGAPAVHSFHPPPTSMERLTDEEREAIERMTAVIQQTKWEPSEEVKREVQAIKPKPKEAAKVFVARALQQRPSYAGVAVALLFVVSSVLMAYVFATAPPDGVTPLPRKRSIVFP
;
A
#
# COMPACT_ATOMS: atom_id res chain seq x y z
N MET A 1 -33.68 -10.05 16.12
CA MET A 1 -33.02 -9.14 15.15
C MET A 1 -31.65 -9.74 14.83
N GLN A 2 -31.49 -10.34 13.64
CA GLN A 2 -30.20 -10.87 13.21
C GLN A 2 -29.30 -9.69 12.79
N LEU A 3 -28.23 -9.46 13.54
CA LEU A 3 -27.16 -8.54 13.16
C LEU A 3 -26.41 -9.16 11.97
N GLN A 4 -26.66 -8.65 10.77
CA GLN A 4 -25.87 -8.98 9.59
C GLN A 4 -24.45 -8.42 9.78
N GLN A 5 -23.45 -9.28 9.62
CA GLN A 5 -22.05 -8.98 9.87
C GLN A 5 -21.49 -7.98 8.84
N PRO A 6 -20.74 -6.94 9.24
CA PRO A 6 -20.29 -5.81 8.40
C PRO A 6 -19.18 -6.12 7.37
N TRP A 7 -18.83 -7.38 7.16
CA TRP A 7 -17.85 -7.83 6.14
C TRP A 7 -18.47 -8.71 5.07
N GLN A 8 -19.79 -8.71 4.91
CA GLN A 8 -20.40 -9.20 3.68
C GLN A 8 -19.75 -8.41 2.54
N ARG A 9 -18.77 -9.04 1.86
CA ARG A 9 -18.09 -8.51 0.67
C ARG A 9 -19.12 -7.74 -0.12
N ASP A 10 -18.94 -6.44 -0.24
CA ASP A 10 -19.87 -5.62 -1.00
C ASP A 10 -19.75 -6.11 -2.45
N ARG A 11 -20.63 -7.07 -2.81
CA ARG A 11 -20.66 -7.74 -4.11
C ARG A 11 -20.73 -6.71 -5.24
N ARG A 12 -21.28 -5.54 -4.92
CA ARG A 12 -21.39 -4.40 -5.82
C ARG A 12 -20.02 -3.85 -6.22
N THR A 13 -19.06 -3.82 -5.29
CA THR A 13 -17.70 -3.33 -5.56
C THR A 13 -16.92 -4.31 -6.44
N GLU A 14 -17.00 -5.61 -6.17
CA GLU A 14 -16.32 -6.63 -6.98
C GLU A 14 -16.88 -6.70 -8.41
N GLN A 15 -18.21 -6.64 -8.56
CA GLN A 15 -18.86 -6.57 -9.88
C GLN A 15 -18.49 -5.31 -10.67
N TYR A 16 -18.38 -4.16 -9.98
CA TYR A 16 -18.02 -2.90 -10.63
C TYR A 16 -16.58 -2.93 -11.15
N VAL A 17 -15.64 -3.40 -10.33
CA VAL A 17 -14.23 -3.58 -10.74
C VAL A 17 -14.12 -4.61 -11.86
N ALA A 18 -14.87 -5.71 -11.79
CA ALA A 18 -14.94 -6.70 -12.85
C ALA A 18 -15.35 -6.08 -14.18
N LYS A 19 -16.44 -5.30 -14.17
CA LYS A 19 -16.94 -4.61 -15.36
C LYS A 19 -15.92 -3.61 -15.94
N GLN A 20 -15.16 -2.94 -15.08
CA GLN A 20 -14.18 -1.94 -15.51
C GLN A 20 -12.90 -2.57 -16.08
N LEU A 21 -12.53 -3.77 -15.62
CA LEU A 21 -11.34 -4.49 -16.09
C LEU A 21 -11.61 -5.39 -17.30
N THR A 22 -12.88 -5.72 -17.59
CA THR A 22 -13.27 -6.42 -18.81
C THR A 22 -12.77 -5.68 -20.05
N GLY A 23 -12.13 -6.42 -20.96
CA GLY A 23 -11.53 -5.91 -22.19
C GLY A 23 -10.04 -5.59 -22.06
N SER A 24 -9.49 -5.52 -20.85
CA SER A 24 -8.08 -5.22 -20.62
C SER A 24 -7.17 -6.34 -21.12
N ARG A 25 -5.98 -5.98 -21.62
CA ARG A 25 -4.91 -6.92 -21.98
C ARG A 25 -4.14 -7.35 -20.73
N VAL A 26 -3.91 -8.65 -20.62
CA VAL A 26 -3.20 -9.26 -19.51
C VAL A 26 -2.19 -10.28 -20.00
N ILE A 27 -1.14 -10.49 -19.22
CA ILE A 27 -0.18 -11.58 -19.36
C ILE A 27 -0.50 -12.62 -18.30
N LEU A 28 -0.54 -13.88 -18.72
CA LEU A 28 -0.73 -15.02 -17.83
C LEU A 28 0.59 -15.33 -17.12
N CYS A 29 0.57 -15.50 -15.80
CA CYS A 29 1.77 -15.78 -15.00
C CYS A 29 1.49 -16.85 -13.92
N ASP A 30 2.54 -17.55 -13.49
CA ASP A 30 2.53 -18.50 -12.37
C ASP A 30 1.51 -19.65 -12.46
N LEU A 31 1.14 -20.06 -13.69
CA LEU A 31 0.27 -21.21 -13.93
C LEU A 31 1.03 -22.52 -13.76
N ARG A 32 0.78 -23.24 -12.66
CA ARG A 32 1.43 -24.53 -12.35
C ARG A 32 0.99 -25.71 -13.20
N ARG A 33 -0.25 -25.69 -13.70
CA ARG A 33 -0.80 -26.81 -14.51
C ARG A 33 -0.53 -26.64 -16.01
N ARG A 34 -0.26 -25.42 -16.43
CA ARG A 34 -0.11 -25.01 -17.82
C ARG A 34 0.98 -23.96 -17.92
N GLU A 35 2.19 -24.40 -17.66
CA GLU A 35 3.37 -23.54 -17.71
C GLU A 35 3.67 -23.06 -19.14
N ASP A 36 3.17 -23.79 -20.14
CA ASP A 36 3.17 -23.43 -21.56
C ASP A 36 2.51 -22.08 -21.86
N LEU A 37 1.55 -21.68 -21.02
CA LEU A 37 0.85 -20.40 -21.18
C LEU A 37 1.44 -19.25 -20.36
N ASN A 38 2.45 -19.50 -19.53
CA ASN A 38 3.05 -18.41 -18.78
C ASN A 38 3.83 -17.50 -19.74
N GLY A 39 3.48 -16.21 -19.74
CA GLY A 39 3.98 -15.23 -20.69
C GLY A 39 3.05 -14.98 -21.88
N ALA A 40 2.03 -15.82 -22.09
CA ALA A 40 1.06 -15.61 -23.15
C ALA A 40 0.17 -14.38 -22.87
N GLU A 41 -0.16 -13.65 -23.93
CA GLU A 41 -1.11 -12.54 -23.88
C GLU A 41 -2.55 -13.04 -23.94
N GLY A 42 -3.41 -12.42 -23.14
CA GLY A 42 -4.84 -12.67 -23.15
C GLY A 42 -5.66 -11.42 -22.92
N LYS A 43 -6.96 -11.54 -23.17
CA LYS A 43 -7.96 -10.50 -22.96
C LYS A 43 -8.92 -10.91 -21.85
N LEU A 44 -9.10 -10.04 -20.87
CA LEU A 44 -10.09 -10.26 -19.82
C LEU A 44 -11.51 -10.19 -20.39
N LEU A 45 -12.29 -11.26 -20.23
CA LEU A 45 -13.69 -11.30 -20.65
C LEU A 45 -14.66 -10.92 -19.52
N GLY A 46 -14.28 -11.20 -18.28
CA GLY A 46 -15.09 -10.86 -17.11
C GLY A 46 -14.76 -11.70 -15.89
N PHE A 47 -15.55 -11.57 -14.84
CA PHE A 47 -15.38 -12.29 -13.59
C PHE A 47 -16.48 -13.33 -13.39
N HIS A 48 -16.10 -14.57 -13.09
CA HIS A 48 -17.03 -15.67 -12.86
C HIS A 48 -17.25 -15.86 -11.36
N GLU A 49 -18.29 -15.19 -10.84
CA GLU A 49 -18.61 -15.08 -9.41
C GLU A 49 -18.65 -16.42 -8.66
N GLU A 50 -19.31 -17.42 -9.26
CA GLU A 50 -19.46 -18.74 -8.62
C GLU A 50 -18.13 -19.45 -8.36
N SER A 51 -17.10 -19.13 -9.16
CA SER A 51 -15.80 -19.76 -9.07
C SER A 51 -14.72 -18.86 -8.49
N ASP A 52 -15.05 -17.59 -8.21
CA ASP A 52 -14.12 -16.55 -7.72
C ASP A 52 -12.88 -16.42 -8.64
N ARG A 53 -13.09 -16.53 -9.96
CA ARG A 53 -12.04 -16.56 -10.99
C ARG A 53 -12.38 -15.66 -12.17
N TRP A 54 -11.34 -15.08 -12.74
CA TRP A 54 -11.40 -14.26 -13.96
C TRP A 54 -11.40 -15.14 -15.19
N MET A 55 -12.26 -14.80 -16.14
CA MET A 55 -12.31 -15.42 -17.46
C MET A 55 -11.42 -14.62 -18.41
N VAL A 56 -10.44 -15.29 -18.99
CA VAL A 56 -9.45 -14.69 -19.89
C VAL A 56 -9.40 -15.49 -21.17
N GLU A 57 -9.48 -14.80 -22.30
CA GLU A 57 -9.30 -15.37 -23.63
C GLU A 57 -7.83 -15.24 -24.05
N VAL A 58 -7.15 -16.36 -24.28
CA VAL A 58 -5.74 -16.37 -24.69
C VAL A 58 -5.63 -16.08 -26.18
N LYS A 59 -4.79 -15.11 -26.57
CA LYS A 59 -4.64 -14.68 -27.97
C LYS A 59 -4.04 -15.76 -28.87
N GLU A 60 -3.14 -16.58 -28.33
CA GLU A 60 -2.40 -17.61 -29.07
C GLU A 60 -3.26 -18.83 -29.45
N GLY A 61 -4.36 -19.10 -28.74
CA GLY A 61 -5.21 -20.26 -28.97
C GLY A 61 -6.72 -20.00 -29.03
N GLY A 62 -7.17 -18.77 -28.76
CA GLY A 62 -8.60 -18.42 -28.67
C GLY A 62 -9.34 -19.13 -27.52
N GLU A 63 -8.61 -19.81 -26.64
CA GLU A 63 -9.20 -20.57 -25.55
C GLU A 63 -9.52 -19.67 -24.35
N GLN A 64 -10.62 -19.98 -23.67
CA GLN A 64 -11.05 -19.26 -22.48
C GLN A 64 -10.65 -20.00 -21.21
N LEU A 65 -9.87 -19.34 -20.37
CA LEU A 65 -9.35 -19.88 -19.13
C LEU A 65 -9.92 -19.16 -17.91
N ARG A 66 -10.12 -19.91 -16.83
CA ARG A 66 -10.58 -19.39 -15.53
C ARG A 66 -9.42 -19.31 -14.56
N LEU A 67 -8.87 -18.12 -14.39
CA LEU A 67 -7.64 -17.87 -13.65
C LEU A 67 -7.89 -17.01 -12.41
N LYS A 68 -7.03 -17.15 -11.40
CA LYS A 68 -7.06 -16.25 -10.25
C LYS A 68 -6.42 -14.93 -10.64
N PHE A 69 -6.83 -13.85 -9.98
CA PHE A 69 -6.22 -12.53 -10.18
C PHE A 69 -4.70 -12.53 -9.98
N ALA A 70 -4.20 -13.32 -9.02
CA ALA A 70 -2.77 -13.48 -8.77
C ALA A 70 -1.97 -14.08 -9.95
N ASN A 71 -2.66 -14.73 -10.90
CA ASN A 71 -2.05 -15.31 -12.10
C ASN A 71 -2.14 -14.38 -13.32
N LEU A 72 -2.55 -13.14 -13.14
CA LEU A 72 -2.74 -12.16 -14.21
C LEU A 72 -1.91 -10.92 -13.94
N ARG A 73 -1.25 -10.40 -14.98
CA ARG A 73 -0.55 -9.13 -14.96
C ARG A 73 -1.11 -8.21 -16.04
N PHE A 74 -1.61 -7.04 -15.66
CA PHE A 74 -2.14 -6.08 -16.62
C PHE A 74 -1.01 -5.42 -17.42
N ILE A 75 -1.19 -5.37 -18.74
CA ILE A 75 -0.32 -4.60 -19.62
C ILE A 75 -0.93 -3.20 -19.68
N LYS A 76 -0.20 -2.19 -19.20
CA LYS A 76 -0.54 -0.81 -19.49
C LYS A 76 -0.19 -0.60 -20.95
N GLU A 77 -1.19 -0.34 -21.80
CA GLU A 77 -0.89 0.21 -23.12
C GLU A 77 -0.28 1.59 -22.85
N GLU A 78 1.05 1.65 -22.80
CA GLU A 78 1.79 2.89 -23.01
C GLU A 78 1.39 3.31 -24.42
N GLY A 79 0.59 4.38 -24.49
CA GLY A 79 -0.13 4.77 -25.71
C GLY A 79 0.81 4.72 -26.90
N GLU A 80 0.33 4.08 -27.97
CA GLU A 80 0.99 4.08 -29.28
C GLU A 80 1.56 5.48 -29.54
N GLU A 81 2.89 5.56 -29.53
CA GLU A 81 3.60 6.61 -30.23
C GLU A 81 3.07 6.54 -31.67
N GLY A 82 2.39 7.62 -32.07
CA GLY A 82 1.82 7.75 -33.40
C GLY A 82 2.89 7.48 -34.47
N PRO A 83 2.47 7.10 -35.68
CA PRO A 83 3.36 6.58 -36.71
C PRO A 83 4.49 7.56 -37.02
N GLU A 84 5.68 7.27 -36.47
CA GLU A 84 6.91 8.00 -36.74
C GLU A 84 7.50 7.47 -38.05
N ASP A 85 6.90 7.90 -39.16
CA ASP A 85 7.44 7.72 -40.49
C ASP A 85 7.92 9.08 -40.99
N THR A 86 9.18 9.43 -40.70
CA THR A 86 10.11 10.19 -41.57
C THR A 86 11.46 10.47 -40.87
N ALA A 87 12.40 9.54 -41.00
CA ALA A 87 13.84 9.70 -41.36
C ALA A 87 14.78 10.70 -40.61
N PRO A 88 16.11 10.45 -40.63
CA PRO A 88 17.04 10.89 -39.58
C PRO A 88 17.67 12.27 -39.86
N THR A 89 17.86 13.08 -38.82
CA THR A 89 18.82 14.19 -38.86
C THR A 89 19.56 14.30 -37.52
N HIS A 90 20.86 14.07 -37.61
CA HIS A 90 21.87 14.34 -36.60
C HIS A 90 21.71 15.72 -35.94
N GLY A 91 21.84 15.78 -34.61
CA GLY A 91 22.16 17.06 -33.96
C GLY A 91 21.95 17.13 -32.45
N ALA A 92 22.99 16.76 -31.71
CA ALA A 92 23.35 17.25 -30.36
C ALA A 92 22.56 16.76 -29.11
N PRO A 93 23.29 16.46 -28.01
CA PRO A 93 22.71 16.04 -26.74
C PRO A 93 22.26 17.26 -25.94
N ALA A 94 20.95 17.51 -25.88
CA ALA A 94 20.37 18.42 -24.91
C ALA A 94 20.08 17.64 -23.62
N VAL A 95 20.78 18.06 -22.57
CA VAL A 95 20.67 17.60 -21.20
C VAL A 95 19.21 17.75 -20.74
N HIS A 96 18.45 16.65 -20.72
CA HIS A 96 17.12 16.66 -20.14
C HIS A 96 17.26 16.77 -18.62
N SER A 97 17.05 17.98 -18.12
CA SER A 97 16.78 18.24 -16.71
C SER A 97 15.68 17.29 -16.24
N PHE A 98 16.09 16.31 -15.45
CA PHE A 98 15.20 15.38 -14.77
C PHE A 98 14.44 16.17 -13.70
N HIS A 99 13.29 16.73 -14.08
CA HIS A 99 12.35 17.28 -13.11
C HIS A 99 11.61 16.07 -12.52
N PRO A 100 11.77 15.74 -11.23
CA PRO A 100 10.95 14.71 -10.62
C PRO A 100 9.48 15.16 -10.74
N PRO A 101 8.54 14.25 -11.09
CA PRO A 101 7.14 14.59 -11.08
C PRO A 101 6.77 15.12 -9.68
N PRO A 102 5.96 16.18 -9.57
CA PRO A 102 5.50 16.66 -8.28
C PRO A 102 4.85 15.49 -7.56
N THR A 103 5.41 15.16 -6.40
CA THR A 103 4.94 14.07 -5.55
C THR A 103 3.47 14.34 -5.27
N SER A 104 2.61 13.35 -5.49
CA SER A 104 1.14 13.43 -5.46
C SER A 104 0.51 13.85 -4.12
N MET A 105 1.25 14.49 -3.22
CA MET A 105 0.78 15.05 -1.95
C MET A 105 0.17 16.45 -2.07
N GLU A 106 0.31 17.16 -3.20
CA GLU A 106 -0.14 18.56 -3.33
C GLU A 106 -1.56 18.75 -3.88
N ARG A 107 -2.39 17.68 -3.89
CA ARG A 107 -3.82 17.80 -4.17
C ARG A 107 -4.67 17.01 -3.18
N LEU A 108 -4.37 17.13 -1.88
CA LEU A 108 -5.41 16.79 -0.91
C LEU A 108 -6.44 17.91 -0.92
N THR A 109 -7.70 17.56 -1.14
CA THR A 109 -8.79 18.52 -1.00
C THR A 109 -8.91 18.97 0.45
N ASP A 110 -9.49 20.14 0.70
CA ASP A 110 -9.72 20.62 2.06
C ASP A 110 -10.54 19.60 2.89
N GLU A 111 -11.43 18.84 2.23
CA GLU A 111 -12.19 17.75 2.84
C GLU A 111 -11.31 16.58 3.30
N GLU A 112 -10.32 16.19 2.49
CA GLU A 112 -9.38 15.11 2.85
C GLU A 112 -8.46 15.54 4.00
N ARG A 113 -8.03 16.81 4.02
CA ARG A 113 -7.25 17.37 5.12
C ARG A 113 -8.04 17.37 6.42
N GLU A 114 -9.30 17.80 6.36
CA GLU A 114 -10.19 17.80 7.53
C GLU A 114 -10.48 16.38 8.02
N ALA A 115 -10.66 15.42 7.10
CA ALA A 115 -10.83 14.01 7.46
C ALA A 115 -9.61 13.44 8.20
N ILE A 116 -8.40 13.77 7.76
CA ILE A 116 -7.15 13.37 8.41
C ILE A 116 -7.03 13.99 9.80
N GLU A 117 -7.36 15.28 9.95
CA GLU A 117 -7.33 15.94 11.27
C GLU A 117 -8.37 15.35 12.23
N ARG A 118 -9.60 15.11 11.77
CA ARG A 118 -10.65 14.46 12.57
C ARG A 118 -10.24 13.06 13.01
N MET A 119 -9.65 12.26 12.13
CA MET A 119 -9.14 10.94 12.49
C MET A 119 -8.00 11.02 13.51
N THR A 120 -7.09 11.97 13.35
CA THR A 120 -5.97 12.17 14.28
C THR A 120 -6.46 12.60 15.66
N ALA A 121 -7.48 13.46 15.73
CA ALA A 121 -8.12 13.89 16.97
C ALA A 121 -8.82 12.74 17.70
N VAL A 122 -9.52 11.85 16.97
CA VAL A 122 -10.12 10.64 17.54
C VAL A 122 -9.06 9.74 18.15
N ILE A 123 -7.94 9.53 17.45
CA ILE A 123 -6.81 8.72 17.95
C ILE A 123 -6.21 9.31 19.24
N GLN A 124 -6.07 10.64 19.33
CA GLN A 124 -5.55 11.28 20.55
C GLN A 124 -6.54 11.24 21.73
N GLN A 125 -7.85 11.33 21.45
CA GLN A 125 -8.88 11.25 22.49
C GLN A 125 -9.12 9.82 22.98
N THR A 126 -8.88 8.82 22.13
CA THR A 126 -8.79 7.43 22.59
C THR A 126 -7.53 7.27 23.43
N LYS A 127 -7.66 7.53 24.74
CA LYS A 127 -6.70 7.16 25.77
C LYS A 127 -6.63 5.62 25.81
N TRP A 128 -5.95 5.05 24.82
CA TRP A 128 -5.72 3.62 24.72
C TRP A 128 -4.63 3.27 25.74
N GLU A 129 -5.05 2.72 26.88
CA GLU A 129 -4.15 2.00 27.77
C GLU A 129 -4.11 0.54 27.31
N PRO A 130 -2.98 0.04 26.77
CA PRO A 130 -2.89 -1.36 26.41
C PRO A 130 -3.13 -2.21 27.66
N SER A 131 -3.90 -3.28 27.54
CA SER A 131 -4.21 -4.15 28.68
C SER A 131 -2.91 -4.71 29.28
N GLU A 132 -2.92 -4.98 30.58
CA GLU A 132 -1.77 -5.58 31.28
C GLU A 132 -1.33 -6.92 30.66
N GLU A 133 -2.25 -7.62 29.99
CA GLU A 133 -1.97 -8.84 29.23
C GLU A 133 -1.12 -8.56 27.99
N VAL A 134 -1.45 -7.51 27.21
CA VAL A 134 -0.65 -7.06 26.07
C VAL A 134 0.71 -6.54 26.53
N LYS A 135 0.77 -5.81 27.65
CA LYS A 135 2.05 -5.34 28.23
C LYS A 135 2.95 -6.52 28.62
N ARG A 136 2.39 -7.55 29.25
CA ARG A 136 3.12 -8.77 29.62
C ARG A 136 3.59 -9.55 28.40
N GLU A 137 2.76 -9.67 27.37
CA GLU A 137 3.10 -10.39 26.13
C GLU A 137 4.23 -9.67 25.37
N VAL A 138 4.16 -8.33 25.25
CA VAL A 138 5.23 -7.52 24.65
C VAL A 138 6.53 -7.59 25.46
N GLN A 139 6.46 -7.69 26.79
CA GLN A 139 7.63 -7.77 27.66
C GLN A 139 8.26 -9.18 27.70
N ALA A 140 7.45 -10.23 27.50
CA ALA A 140 7.90 -11.61 27.35
C ALA A 140 8.58 -11.85 25.99
N ILE A 141 8.17 -11.10 24.96
CA ILE A 141 8.90 -11.01 23.71
C ILE A 141 10.08 -10.05 23.97
N LYS A 142 11.25 -10.57 24.37
CA LYS A 142 12.52 -9.86 24.19
C LYS A 142 13.04 -10.17 22.78
N PRO A 143 12.62 -9.48 21.71
CA PRO A 143 13.22 -9.74 20.44
C PRO A 143 14.58 -9.07 20.40
N LYS A 144 15.60 -9.82 19.97
CA LYS A 144 16.72 -9.17 19.29
C LYS A 144 16.13 -8.39 18.11
N PRO A 145 16.45 -7.09 17.93
CA PRO A 145 15.71 -6.20 17.03
C PRO A 145 15.62 -6.71 15.58
N LYS A 146 16.59 -7.53 15.15
CA LYS A 146 16.63 -8.13 13.81
C LYS A 146 15.72 -9.35 13.63
N GLU A 147 15.29 -10.01 14.70
CA GLU A 147 14.38 -11.17 14.64
C GLU A 147 12.92 -10.78 14.81
N ALA A 148 12.60 -9.74 15.60
CA ALA A 148 11.24 -9.20 15.68
C ALA A 148 10.72 -8.77 14.31
N ALA A 149 11.53 -8.03 13.55
CA ALA A 149 11.15 -7.59 12.22
C ALA A 149 10.85 -8.77 11.29
N LYS A 150 11.64 -9.84 11.37
CA LYS A 150 11.45 -11.05 10.54
C LYS A 150 10.20 -11.83 10.94
N VAL A 151 9.97 -12.01 12.25
CA VAL A 151 8.77 -12.71 12.75
C VAL A 151 7.51 -11.90 12.47
N PHE A 152 7.56 -10.58 12.59
CA PHE A 152 6.42 -9.72 12.33
C PHE A 152 6.09 -9.67 10.83
N VAL A 153 7.09 -9.53 9.95
CA VAL A 153 6.91 -9.62 8.49
C VAL A 153 6.44 -11.00 8.08
N ALA A 154 7.01 -12.08 8.62
CA ALA A 154 6.58 -13.44 8.32
C ALA A 154 5.13 -13.70 8.76
N ARG A 155 4.73 -13.20 9.94
CA ARG A 155 3.36 -13.32 10.46
C ARG A 155 2.37 -12.44 9.68
N ALA A 156 2.79 -11.26 9.24
CA ALA A 156 2.02 -10.38 8.35
C ALA A 156 1.83 -10.98 6.95
N LEU A 157 2.78 -11.80 6.47
CA LEU A 157 2.65 -12.53 5.20
C LEU A 157 1.80 -13.81 5.33
N GLN A 158 1.73 -14.41 6.52
CA GLN A 158 0.92 -15.61 6.78
C GLN A 158 -0.56 -15.31 7.06
N GLN A 159 -0.87 -14.14 7.62
CA GLN A 159 -2.25 -13.66 7.71
C GLN A 159 -2.65 -13.05 6.37
N ARG A 160 -3.60 -13.69 5.66
CA ARG A 160 -4.11 -13.20 4.37
C ARG A 160 -4.50 -11.73 4.50
N PRO A 161 -3.93 -10.82 3.70
CA PRO A 161 -4.13 -9.39 3.88
C PRO A 161 -5.59 -9.04 3.54
N SER A 162 -6.40 -8.84 4.56
CA SER A 162 -7.40 -7.78 4.50
C SER A 162 -6.64 -6.46 4.35
N TYR A 163 -7.14 -5.53 3.52
CA TYR A 163 -6.57 -4.19 3.37
C TYR A 163 -6.38 -3.49 4.73
N ALA A 164 -7.21 -3.80 5.73
CA ALA A 164 -7.05 -3.32 7.10
C ALA A 164 -5.77 -3.85 7.78
N GLY A 165 -5.38 -5.10 7.54
CA GLY A 165 -4.14 -5.68 8.09
C GLY A 165 -2.88 -5.04 7.51
N VAL A 166 -2.90 -4.75 6.21
CA VAL A 166 -1.79 -4.04 5.53
C VAL A 166 -1.72 -2.59 6.01
N ALA A 167 -2.86 -1.91 6.16
CA ALA A 167 -2.91 -0.56 6.68
C ALA A 167 -2.39 -0.46 8.13
N VAL A 168 -2.79 -1.39 9.01
CA VAL A 168 -2.29 -1.44 10.39
C VAL A 168 -0.79 -1.77 10.43
N ALA A 169 -0.31 -2.69 9.59
CA ALA A 169 1.11 -3.00 9.49
C ALA A 169 1.93 -1.78 9.01
N LEU A 170 1.43 -1.05 8.01
CA LEU A 170 2.05 0.18 7.51
C LEU A 170 2.06 1.27 8.58
N LEU A 171 0.97 1.47 9.31
CA LEU A 171 0.92 2.42 10.44
C LEU A 171 1.93 2.07 11.53
N PHE A 172 2.13 0.78 11.81
CA PHE A 172 3.10 0.32 12.80
C PHE A 172 4.55 0.58 12.36
N VAL A 173 4.84 0.36 11.07
CA VAL A 173 6.16 0.65 10.47
C VAL A 173 6.42 2.14 10.47
N VAL A 174 5.45 2.95 10.02
CA VAL A 174 5.55 4.42 10.00
C VAL A 174 5.73 4.97 11.42
N SER A 175 4.97 4.48 12.39
CA SER A 175 5.11 4.86 13.80
C SER A 175 6.49 4.50 14.37
N SER A 176 7.01 3.31 14.06
CA SER A 176 8.34 2.88 14.50
C SER A 176 9.45 3.75 13.90
N VAL A 177 9.34 4.12 12.61
CA VAL A 177 10.28 5.02 11.94
C VAL A 177 10.20 6.43 12.51
N LEU A 178 8.99 6.93 12.77
CA LEU A 178 8.78 8.25 13.37
C LEU A 178 9.38 8.33 14.78
N MET A 179 9.17 7.30 15.60
CA MET A 179 9.77 7.21 16.94
C MET A 179 11.30 7.16 16.88
N ALA A 180 11.88 6.41 15.94
CA ALA A 180 13.33 6.39 15.74
C ALA A 180 13.87 7.76 15.28
N TYR A 181 13.13 8.47 14.42
CA TYR A 181 13.49 9.80 13.96
C TYR A 181 13.43 10.85 15.08
N VAL A 182 12.37 10.82 15.91
CA VAL A 182 12.26 11.70 17.09
C VAL A 182 13.39 11.43 18.09
N PHE A 183 13.76 10.16 18.29
CA PHE A 183 14.87 9.80 19.18
C PHE A 183 16.23 10.20 18.62
N ALA A 184 16.43 10.12 17.30
CA ALA A 184 17.66 10.53 16.63
C ALA A 184 17.82 12.06 16.52
N THR A 185 16.71 12.80 16.57
CA THR A 185 16.71 14.28 16.49
C THR A 185 16.64 14.95 17.86
N ALA A 186 16.45 14.18 18.94
CA ALA A 186 16.60 14.68 20.29
C ALA A 186 18.07 15.05 20.55
N PRO A 187 18.38 16.31 20.91
CA PRO A 187 19.75 16.70 21.22
C PRO A 187 20.25 15.88 22.43
N PRO A 188 21.49 15.36 22.38
CA PRO A 188 22.01 14.44 23.40
C PRO A 188 22.17 15.06 24.79
N ASP A 189 22.13 16.40 24.89
CA ASP A 189 22.35 17.11 26.13
C ASP A 189 21.06 17.72 26.65
N GLY A 190 20.36 16.94 27.47
CA GLY A 190 19.21 17.37 28.28
C GLY A 190 19.59 18.39 29.37
N VAL A 191 20.18 19.51 28.99
CA VAL A 191 20.41 20.66 29.90
C VAL A 191 19.46 21.76 29.48
N THR A 192 18.25 21.73 30.03
CA THR A 192 17.40 22.92 30.08
C THR A 192 18.07 23.91 31.03
N PRO A 193 18.51 25.11 30.58
CA PRO A 193 19.05 26.09 31.50
C PRO A 193 17.93 26.55 32.43
N LEU A 194 18.05 26.21 33.72
CA LEU A 194 17.17 26.74 34.75
C LEU A 194 17.20 28.28 34.71
N PRO A 195 16.04 28.96 34.80
CA PRO A 195 16.02 30.41 34.86
C PRO A 195 16.79 30.89 36.09
N ARG A 196 17.85 31.67 35.87
CA ARG A 196 18.61 32.36 36.93
C ARG A 196 17.62 33.19 37.77
N LYS A 197 17.45 32.81 39.04
CA LYS A 197 16.81 33.64 40.06
C LYS A 197 17.49 35.02 40.07
N ARG A 198 16.77 36.05 39.61
CA ARG A 198 17.14 37.44 39.85
C ARG A 198 16.95 37.72 41.34
N SER A 199 18.05 37.86 42.07
CA SER A 199 18.07 38.46 43.40
C SER A 199 17.65 39.92 43.26
N ILE A 200 16.47 40.24 43.79
CA ILE A 200 15.99 41.61 43.96
C ILE A 200 16.77 42.19 45.14
N VAL A 201 17.63 43.17 44.87
CA VAL A 201 18.26 44.02 45.88
C VAL A 201 17.31 45.20 46.10
N PHE A 202 16.79 45.35 47.32
CA PHE A 202 16.03 46.52 47.73
C PHE A 202 16.98 47.60 48.27
N PRO A 203 16.76 48.89 47.94
CA PRO A 203 17.43 50.02 48.59
C PRO A 203 16.87 50.31 49.99
#